data_AF-A0A3S9SIM8-F1
#
_entry.id   AF-A0A3S9SIM8-F1
#
_cell.length_a   1.000
_cell.length_b   1.000
_cell.length_c   1.000
_cell.angle_alpha   90.00
_cell.angle_beta   90.00
_cell.angle_gamma   90.00
#
_symmetry.space_group_name_H-M   'P 1'
#
loop_
_entity.id
_entity.type
_entity.pdbx_description
1 polymer ?
#
loop_
_entity_poly.entity_id
_entity_poly.type
_entity_poly.pdbx_seq_one_letter_code
_entity_poly.pdbx_strand_id
1 'polypeptide(L)'
;MSEITAFANRLGKNAKHLIKWARRQNIEAWRLYDRDIPQYPFAIDIYANHAHLQEYDTGWIMQHAEYEAWLAEVVEAVQFITGFPAEHIHLKQRSRQRGSSQYEKTGRSGEDFIVHENGRAFWVNLNKYLDTGLFLDHRNTRALVGSEARGKRFLNLFSYTGSFSVYAATGGATGSETVDLSNTYLDWARRNFELNRINPEQHRIIRADVFQYLQNAAAEGKRFDLIVMDPPSFSNSKKMLDILDIQRDHPRLIREAMQLLEPGGTLYFSNNLRSFELEPAVAERHAVAEISRQSVPEDFRNRKIHRCWTIKHR
;
A
#
# COMPACT_ATOMS: atom_id res chain seq x y z
N MET A 1 30.04 22.46 2.66
CA MET A 1 28.58 22.48 2.86
C MET A 1 28.27 21.39 3.85
N SER A 2 27.60 21.66 4.97
CA SER A 2 27.27 20.61 5.93
C SER A 2 26.39 19.55 5.26
N GLU A 3 26.46 18.30 5.70
CA GLU A 3 25.68 17.20 5.11
C GLU A 3 24.17 17.52 5.13
N ILE A 4 23.70 18.25 6.15
CA ILE A 4 22.30 18.67 6.28
C ILE A 4 21.89 19.68 5.21
N THR A 5 22.79 20.56 4.76
CA THR A 5 22.50 21.47 3.64
C THR A 5 22.18 20.71 2.36
N ALA A 6 22.88 19.59 2.08
CA ALA A 6 22.60 18.77 0.90
C ALA A 6 21.20 18.13 1.00
N PHE A 7 20.82 17.62 2.18
CA PHE A 7 19.49 17.09 2.45
C PHE A 7 18.40 18.14 2.29
N ALA A 8 18.52 19.29 2.95
CA ALA A 8 17.54 20.37 2.87
C ALA A 8 17.36 20.88 1.42
N ASN A 9 18.46 21.04 0.67
CA ASN A 9 18.40 21.43 -0.75
C ASN A 9 17.67 20.38 -1.60
N ARG A 10 17.95 19.09 -1.37
CA ARG A 10 17.29 18.01 -2.10
C ARG A 10 15.80 17.95 -1.78
N LEU A 11 15.45 18.03 -0.50
CA LEU A 11 14.08 18.06 -0.02
C LEU A 11 13.30 19.24 -0.61
N GLY A 12 13.88 20.45 -0.57
CA GLY A 12 13.29 21.66 -1.15
C GLY A 12 13.09 21.58 -2.67
N LYS A 13 14.04 20.99 -3.40
CA LYS A 13 13.89 20.74 -4.84
C LYS A 13 12.73 19.79 -5.14
N ASN A 14 12.62 18.69 -4.39
CA ASN A 14 11.51 17.76 -4.51
C ASN A 14 10.18 18.45 -4.17
N ALA A 15 10.09 19.18 -3.05
CA ALA A 15 8.89 19.88 -2.61
C ALA A 15 8.37 20.88 -3.66
N LYS A 16 9.27 21.70 -4.25
CA LYS A 16 8.92 22.69 -5.28
C LYS A 16 8.21 22.08 -6.49
N HIS A 17 8.61 20.87 -6.88
CA HIS A 17 8.01 20.12 -7.99
C HIS A 17 6.76 19.37 -7.54
N LEU A 18 6.89 18.53 -6.51
CA LEU A 18 5.90 17.54 -6.12
C LEU A 18 4.65 18.16 -5.49
N ILE A 19 4.75 19.29 -4.78
CA ILE A 19 3.56 20.01 -4.27
C ILE A 19 2.68 20.47 -5.43
N LYS A 20 3.28 21.00 -6.51
CA LYS A 20 2.52 21.44 -7.69
C LYS A 20 1.93 20.23 -8.43
N TRP A 21 2.68 19.14 -8.53
CA TRP A 21 2.21 17.90 -9.11
C TRP A 21 1.02 17.32 -8.33
N ALA A 22 1.14 17.16 -7.01
CA ALA A 22 0.09 16.61 -6.14
C ALA A 22 -1.21 17.42 -6.24
N ARG A 23 -1.12 18.76 -6.23
CA ARG A 23 -2.28 19.64 -6.44
C ARG A 23 -2.96 19.40 -7.79
N ARG A 24 -2.20 19.25 -8.88
CA ARG A 24 -2.76 18.94 -10.22
C ARG A 24 -3.40 17.55 -10.28
N GLN A 25 -2.87 16.59 -9.53
CA GLN A 25 -3.43 15.24 -9.45
C GLN A 25 -4.62 15.15 -8.47
N ASN A 26 -4.93 16.21 -7.71
CA ASN A 26 -5.94 16.21 -6.65
C ASN A 26 -5.69 15.10 -5.60
N ILE A 27 -4.46 15.08 -5.06
CA ILE A 27 -4.05 14.14 -4.02
C ILE A 27 -3.45 14.89 -2.83
N GLU A 28 -3.73 14.38 -1.64
CA GLU A 28 -3.22 14.90 -0.37
C GLU A 28 -2.15 13.99 0.25
N ALA A 29 -1.99 12.76 -0.27
CA ALA A 29 -1.01 11.80 0.23
C ALA A 29 0.02 11.40 -0.84
N TRP A 30 1.30 11.71 -0.62
CA TRP A 30 2.38 11.52 -1.61
C TRP A 30 3.79 11.46 -1.00
N ARG A 31 4.74 10.87 -1.73
CA ARG A 31 6.15 10.70 -1.34
C ARG A 31 6.96 11.97 -1.64
N LEU A 32 7.51 12.62 -0.63
CA LEU A 32 8.36 13.80 -0.80
C LEU A 32 9.84 13.45 -1.02
N TYR A 33 10.33 12.41 -0.34
CA TYR A 33 11.74 12.01 -0.36
C TYR A 33 11.87 10.50 -0.16
N ASP A 34 12.75 9.84 -0.92
CA ASP A 34 12.87 8.38 -0.95
C ASP A 34 14.35 7.96 -0.99
N ARG A 35 15.02 8.16 0.15
CA ARG A 35 16.46 7.88 0.36
C ARG A 35 17.32 8.46 -0.76
N ASP A 36 17.07 9.72 -1.11
CA ASP A 36 17.77 10.39 -2.19
C ASP A 36 19.26 10.57 -1.88
N ILE A 37 19.58 10.73 -0.59
CA ILE A 37 20.93 10.90 -0.04
C ILE A 37 21.20 9.75 0.95
N PRO A 38 22.31 8.99 0.81
CA PRO A 38 22.64 7.87 1.69
C PRO A 38 22.67 8.23 3.17
N GLN A 39 23.27 9.37 3.53
CA GLN A 39 23.39 9.92 4.90
C GLN A 39 22.03 10.19 5.56
N TYR A 40 20.96 10.31 4.77
CA TYR A 40 19.61 10.57 5.24
C TYR A 40 18.69 9.46 4.73
N PRO A 41 18.74 8.27 5.35
CA PRO A 41 18.07 7.07 4.89
C PRO A 41 16.57 7.09 5.25
N PHE A 42 15.89 8.18 4.93
CA PHE A 42 14.46 8.35 5.19
C PHE A 42 13.61 8.12 3.95
N ALA A 43 12.41 7.61 4.20
CA ALA A 43 11.25 7.75 3.35
C ALA A 43 10.36 8.84 3.98
N ILE A 44 10.13 9.95 3.29
CA ILE A 44 9.28 11.04 3.81
C ILE A 44 8.03 11.12 2.96
N ASP A 45 6.89 10.86 3.58
CA ASP A 45 5.57 10.94 2.99
C ASP A 45 4.81 12.14 3.56
N ILE A 46 4.04 12.82 2.71
CA ILE A 46 3.12 13.88 3.09
C ILE A 46 1.72 13.27 3.13
N TYR A 47 0.95 13.62 4.17
CA TYR A 47 -0.47 13.28 4.33
C TYR A 47 -1.21 14.55 4.75
N ALA A 48 -1.89 15.20 3.82
CA ALA A 48 -2.48 16.53 3.98
C ALA A 48 -1.44 17.53 4.52
N ASN A 49 -1.60 17.98 5.76
CA ASN A 49 -0.74 18.92 6.48
C ASN A 49 0.22 18.24 7.47
N HIS A 50 0.47 16.94 7.32
CA HIS A 50 1.40 16.15 8.13
C HIS A 50 2.54 15.58 7.28
N ALA A 51 3.71 15.41 7.89
CA ALA A 51 4.83 14.66 7.32
C ALA A 51 5.07 13.39 8.15
N HIS A 52 5.22 12.26 7.49
CA HIS A 52 5.58 10.98 8.09
C HIS A 52 6.95 10.54 7.60
N LEU A 53 7.91 10.51 8.50
CA LEU A 53 9.30 10.10 8.28
C LEU A 53 9.45 8.65 8.70
N GLN A 54 9.81 7.80 7.75
CA GLN A 54 10.21 6.42 8.01
C GLN A 54 11.71 6.29 7.84
N GLU A 55 12.42 5.99 8.93
CA GLU A 55 13.85 5.69 8.88
C GLU A 55 14.08 4.24 8.46
N TYR A 56 15.00 4.04 7.51
CA TYR A 56 15.49 2.71 7.16
C TYR A 56 16.74 2.38 7.97
N ASP A 57 16.74 1.21 8.61
CA ASP A 57 17.91 0.65 9.28
C ASP A 57 19.08 0.45 8.28
N THR A 58 20.13 1.25 8.47
CA THR A 58 21.40 1.20 7.72
C THR A 58 22.44 0.31 8.40
N GLY A 59 22.19 -0.19 9.61
CA GLY A 59 23.17 -0.84 10.46
C GLY A 59 24.19 0.12 11.08
N TRP A 60 24.00 1.43 10.95
CA TRP A 60 24.87 2.41 11.58
C TRP A 60 24.68 2.44 13.09
N ILE A 61 25.79 2.65 13.79
CA ILE A 61 25.81 2.76 15.24
C ILE A 61 26.20 4.21 15.53
N MET A 62 25.22 5.01 15.95
CA MET A 62 25.41 6.37 16.42
C MET A 62 25.23 6.39 17.94
N GLN A 63 25.96 7.26 18.63
CA GLN A 63 25.67 7.50 20.04
C GLN A 63 24.28 8.14 20.17
N HIS A 64 23.56 7.87 21.26
CA HIS A 64 22.19 8.36 21.42
C HIS A 64 22.09 9.90 21.27
N ALA A 65 22.99 10.66 21.90
CA ALA A 65 23.01 12.12 21.78
C ALA A 65 23.30 12.62 20.35
N GLU A 66 24.17 11.92 19.62
CA GLU A 66 24.50 12.23 18.22
C GLU A 66 23.30 11.95 17.31
N TYR A 67 22.60 10.83 17.54
CA TYR A 67 21.38 10.47 16.82
C TYR A 67 20.26 11.50 17.05
N GLU A 68 20.03 11.91 18.31
CA GLU A 68 19.01 12.92 18.64
C GLU A 68 19.33 14.28 17.99
N ALA A 69 20.60 14.71 17.99
CA ALA A 69 21.02 15.94 17.32
C ALA A 69 20.82 15.86 15.79
N TRP A 70 21.24 14.76 15.17
CA TRP A 70 21.05 14.52 13.74
C TRP A 70 19.57 14.48 13.35
N LEU A 71 18.74 13.82 14.15
CA LEU A 71 17.30 13.74 13.93
C LEU A 71 16.63 15.12 14.10
N ALA A 72 17.06 15.91 15.08
CA ALA A 72 16.56 17.28 15.27
C ALA A 72 16.84 18.16 14.04
N GLU A 73 18.05 18.06 13.46
CA GLU A 73 18.39 18.76 12.22
C GLU A 73 17.51 18.32 11.04
N VAL A 74 17.20 17.02 10.94
CA VAL A 74 16.30 16.49 9.90
C VAL A 74 14.89 17.02 10.08
N VAL A 75 14.36 17.02 11.31
CA VAL A 75 13.03 17.55 11.62
C VAL A 75 12.96 19.04 11.31
N GLU A 76 13.95 19.83 11.72
CA GLU A 76 14.02 21.27 11.44
C GLU A 76 14.02 21.54 9.93
N ALA A 77 14.81 20.79 9.16
CA ALA A 77 14.82 20.91 7.70
C ALA A 77 13.45 20.57 7.08
N VAL A 78 12.75 19.54 7.58
CA VAL A 78 11.39 19.20 7.13
C VAL A 78 10.41 20.31 7.49
N GLN A 79 10.44 20.84 8.72
CA GLN A 79 9.59 21.96 9.14
C GLN A 79 9.80 23.17 8.25
N PHE A 80 11.06 23.55 8.02
CA PHE A 80 11.41 24.71 7.19
C PHE A 80 10.90 24.57 5.75
N ILE A 81 11.08 23.39 5.13
CA ILE A 81 10.69 23.16 3.73
C ILE A 81 9.17 23.00 3.55
N THR A 82 8.50 22.33 4.49
CA THR A 82 7.05 22.06 4.40
C THR A 82 6.19 23.17 4.99
N GLY A 83 6.73 23.94 5.93
CA GLY A 83 6.00 24.89 6.75
C GLY A 83 5.14 24.22 7.83
N PHE A 84 5.26 22.91 8.05
CA PHE A 84 4.49 22.19 9.05
C PHE A 84 5.07 22.41 10.44
N PRO A 85 4.22 22.51 11.47
CA PRO A 85 4.70 22.59 12.85
C PRO A 85 5.23 21.22 13.32
N ALA A 86 6.05 21.21 14.38
CA ALA A 86 6.76 20.00 14.81
C ALA A 86 5.82 18.86 15.19
N GLU A 87 4.66 19.17 15.78
CA GLU A 87 3.62 18.21 16.16
C GLU A 87 2.99 17.47 14.97
N HIS A 88 3.13 17.99 13.75
CA HIS A 88 2.66 17.36 12.52
C HIS A 88 3.74 16.55 11.80
N ILE A 89 4.92 16.42 12.41
CA ILE A 89 6.02 15.61 11.91
C ILE A 89 6.10 14.32 12.73
N HIS A 90 5.77 13.22 12.09
CA HIS A 90 5.68 11.90 12.69
C HIS A 90 6.88 11.06 12.31
N LEU A 91 7.66 10.62 13.29
CA LEU A 91 8.79 9.73 13.06
C LEU A 91 8.45 8.28 13.39
N LYS A 92 8.81 7.38 12.48
CA LYS A 92 8.77 5.94 12.65
C LYS A 92 10.11 5.30 12.31
N GLN A 93 10.73 4.69 13.31
CA GLN A 93 11.90 3.84 13.11
C GLN A 93 11.44 2.43 12.73
N ARG A 94 11.95 1.89 11.61
CA ARG A 94 11.82 0.45 11.31
C ARG A 94 13.06 -0.27 11.82
N SER A 95 13.00 -0.81 13.05
CA SER A 95 13.97 -1.82 13.47
C SER A 95 13.64 -3.16 12.81
N ARG A 96 14.66 -3.88 12.32
CA ARG A 96 14.49 -5.28 11.93
C ARG A 96 14.15 -6.08 13.19
N GLN A 97 12.90 -6.48 13.36
CA GLN A 97 12.53 -7.42 14.41
C GLN A 97 13.14 -8.79 14.09
N ARG A 98 14.17 -9.20 14.84
CA ARG A 98 14.66 -10.59 14.87
C ARG A 98 13.83 -11.35 15.90
N GLY A 99 12.98 -12.28 15.46
CA GLY A 99 12.22 -13.17 16.36
C GLY A 99 10.75 -13.37 15.99
N SER A 100 10.04 -14.13 16.83
CA SER A 100 8.62 -14.51 16.69
C SER A 100 7.62 -13.42 17.14
N SER A 101 8.10 -12.22 17.46
CA SER A 101 7.28 -11.07 17.84
C SER A 101 6.65 -10.43 16.59
N GLN A 102 5.52 -10.98 16.15
CA GLN A 102 4.67 -10.38 15.13
C GLN A 102 3.86 -9.19 15.68
N TYR A 103 3.84 -8.10 14.92
CA TYR A 103 2.75 -7.11 14.75
C TYR A 103 1.99 -6.69 16.03
N GLU A 104 2.71 -6.18 17.03
CA GLU A 104 2.06 -5.43 18.10
C GLU A 104 1.93 -3.94 17.74
N LYS A 105 0.85 -3.33 18.24
CA LYS A 105 0.64 -1.87 18.23
C LYS A 105 1.93 -1.21 18.71
N THR A 106 2.34 -0.11 18.07
CA THR A 106 3.56 0.64 18.44
C THR A 106 3.51 1.24 19.87
N GLY A 107 2.42 1.02 20.62
CA GLY A 107 2.18 1.59 21.94
C GLY A 107 1.89 3.10 21.93
N ARG A 108 2.07 3.77 20.78
CA ARG A 108 1.85 5.20 20.61
C ARG A 108 0.38 5.49 20.30
N SER A 109 -0.23 6.41 21.04
CA SER A 109 -1.49 7.02 20.66
C SER A 109 -1.30 7.81 19.36
N GLY A 110 -2.29 7.74 18.47
CA GLY A 110 -2.32 8.52 17.25
C GLY A 110 -3.77 8.69 16.82
N GLU A 111 -4.11 9.88 16.35
CA GLU A 111 -5.45 10.20 15.88
C GLU A 111 -5.61 9.75 14.43
N ASP A 112 -6.77 9.19 14.13
CA ASP A 112 -7.14 8.91 12.75
C ASP A 112 -7.58 10.23 12.10
N PHE A 113 -7.12 10.50 10.89
CA PHE A 113 -7.57 11.66 10.10
C PHE A 113 -7.78 11.28 8.64
N ILE A 114 -8.45 12.14 7.89
CA ILE A 114 -8.85 11.86 6.50
C ILE A 114 -7.84 12.51 5.56
N VAL A 115 -7.47 11.78 4.51
CA VAL A 115 -6.79 12.31 3.32
C VAL A 115 -7.58 11.99 2.07
N HIS A 116 -7.44 12.83 1.04
CA HIS A 116 -8.07 12.63 -0.25
C HIS A 116 -7.08 12.14 -1.32
N GLU A 117 -7.52 11.19 -2.14
CA GLU A 117 -6.78 10.69 -3.29
C GLU A 117 -7.73 10.54 -4.49
N ASN A 118 -7.52 11.32 -5.56
CA ASN A 118 -8.32 11.28 -6.79
C ASN A 118 -9.84 11.34 -6.54
N GLY A 119 -10.28 12.25 -5.66
CA GLY A 119 -11.70 12.44 -5.33
C GLY A 119 -12.32 11.40 -4.39
N ARG A 120 -11.50 10.54 -3.76
CA ARG A 120 -11.93 9.58 -2.73
C ARG A 120 -11.29 9.94 -1.39
N ALA A 121 -11.95 9.59 -0.30
CA ALA A 121 -11.49 9.87 1.06
C ALA A 121 -11.00 8.60 1.75
N PHE A 122 -9.91 8.69 2.50
CA PHE A 122 -9.31 7.56 3.23
C PHE A 122 -8.93 7.97 4.64
N TRP A 123 -9.29 7.15 5.63
CA TRP A 123 -8.74 7.25 6.97
C TRP A 123 -7.27 6.80 6.97
N VAL A 124 -6.41 7.61 7.57
CA VAL A 124 -5.00 7.30 7.82
C VAL A 124 -4.66 7.51 9.29
N ASN A 125 -3.61 6.84 9.77
CA ASN A 125 -3.05 7.05 11.08
C ASN A 125 -1.54 6.87 11.04
N LEU A 126 -0.80 7.91 11.41
CA LEU A 126 0.65 7.95 11.22
C LEU A 126 1.45 7.32 12.37
N ASN A 127 0.83 7.08 13.54
CA ASN A 127 1.56 6.68 14.75
C ASN A 127 1.19 5.30 15.28
N LYS A 128 -0.10 4.94 15.25
CA LYS A 128 -0.69 3.82 16.01
C LYS A 128 -0.41 2.43 15.43
N TYR A 129 -0.34 2.33 14.11
CA TYR A 129 -0.19 1.06 13.38
C TYR A 129 1.20 0.95 12.76
N LEU A 130 1.56 -0.20 12.17
CA LEU A 130 2.84 -0.37 11.47
C LEU A 130 2.92 0.46 10.18
N ASP A 131 1.83 0.48 9.43
CA ASP A 131 1.66 1.26 8.20
C ASP A 131 0.54 2.28 8.39
N THR A 132 0.46 3.26 7.49
CA THR A 132 -0.34 4.47 7.68
C THR A 132 -1.82 4.32 7.34
N GLY A 133 -2.23 3.19 6.76
CA GLY A 133 -3.59 2.96 6.27
C GLY A 133 -3.74 3.06 4.76
N LEU A 134 -2.75 3.58 4.03
CA LEU A 134 -2.79 3.74 2.58
C LEU A 134 -1.39 3.58 1.96
N PHE A 135 -1.19 2.54 1.13
CA PHE A 135 0.06 2.34 0.41
C PHE A 135 0.13 3.26 -0.80
N LEU A 136 0.90 4.35 -0.69
CA LEU A 136 0.96 5.42 -1.68
C LEU A 136 1.54 4.97 -3.02
N ASP A 137 2.39 3.94 -3.03
CA ASP A 137 3.00 3.40 -4.24
C ASP A 137 1.99 2.68 -5.14
N HIS A 138 0.85 2.23 -4.63
CA HIS A 138 -0.20 1.60 -5.45
C HIS A 138 -1.23 2.57 -6.05
N ARG A 139 -1.03 3.89 -5.91
CA ARG A 139 -2.00 4.91 -6.37
C ARG A 139 -2.38 4.78 -7.84
N ASN A 140 -1.40 4.55 -8.72
CA ASN A 140 -1.70 4.40 -10.16
C ASN A 140 -2.49 3.13 -10.42
N THR A 141 -2.14 2.00 -9.76
CA THR A 141 -2.91 0.75 -9.87
C THR A 141 -4.34 0.93 -9.37
N ARG A 142 -4.54 1.61 -8.24
CA ARG A 142 -5.88 1.94 -7.72
C ARG A 142 -6.70 2.73 -8.73
N ALA A 143 -6.11 3.78 -9.31
CA ALA A 143 -6.76 4.59 -10.34
C ALA A 143 -7.15 3.76 -11.58
N LEU A 144 -6.26 2.89 -12.05
CA LEU A 144 -6.52 1.99 -13.17
C LEU A 144 -7.67 1.02 -12.86
N VAL A 145 -7.63 0.34 -11.73
CA VAL A 145 -8.71 -0.55 -11.24
C VAL A 145 -10.04 0.19 -11.18
N GLY A 146 -10.06 1.39 -10.59
CA GLY A 146 -11.28 2.21 -10.52
C GLY A 146 -11.82 2.60 -11.90
N SER A 147 -10.96 2.87 -12.88
CA SER A 147 -11.37 3.22 -14.25
C SER A 147 -11.98 2.04 -15.02
N GLU A 148 -11.57 0.81 -14.69
CA GLU A 148 -12.03 -0.43 -15.32
C GLU A 148 -13.21 -1.08 -14.61
N ALA A 149 -13.57 -0.62 -13.41
CA ALA A 149 -14.53 -1.29 -12.52
C ALA A 149 -16.00 -1.12 -12.93
N ARG A 150 -16.35 -0.14 -13.77
CA ARG A 150 -17.74 0.14 -14.13
C ARG A 150 -18.44 -1.09 -14.70
N GLY A 151 -19.57 -1.47 -14.10
CA GLY A 151 -20.37 -2.62 -14.52
C GLY A 151 -19.82 -3.99 -14.10
N LYS A 152 -18.70 -4.04 -13.36
CA LYS A 152 -17.97 -5.28 -13.03
C LYS A 152 -18.21 -5.73 -11.59
N ARG A 153 -18.18 -7.05 -11.36
CA ARG A 153 -18.02 -7.63 -10.03
C ARG A 153 -16.54 -7.67 -9.67
N PHE A 154 -16.21 -7.11 -8.52
CA PHE A 154 -14.83 -6.92 -8.08
C PHE A 154 -14.45 -7.82 -6.89
N LEU A 155 -13.27 -8.43 -6.92
CA LEU A 155 -12.70 -9.16 -5.79
C LEU A 155 -11.38 -8.53 -5.36
N ASN A 156 -11.24 -8.24 -4.07
CA ASN A 156 -10.02 -7.70 -3.47
C ASN A 156 -9.49 -8.68 -2.40
N LEU A 157 -8.37 -9.31 -2.68
CA LEU A 157 -7.72 -10.29 -1.81
C LEU A 157 -6.51 -9.66 -1.10
N PHE A 158 -6.31 -10.01 0.17
CA PHE A 158 -5.32 -9.36 1.05
C PHE A 158 -5.60 -7.85 1.14
N SER A 159 -6.88 -7.53 1.33
CA SER A 159 -7.41 -6.19 1.04
C SER A 159 -6.93 -5.08 1.96
N TYR A 160 -6.31 -5.40 3.10
CA TYR A 160 -5.87 -4.44 4.09
C TYR A 160 -7.04 -3.49 4.46
N THR A 161 -6.89 -2.18 4.23
CA THR A 161 -7.88 -1.15 4.53
C THR A 161 -8.89 -0.91 3.41
N GLY A 162 -8.95 -1.81 2.42
CA GLY A 162 -9.96 -1.82 1.36
C GLY A 162 -9.80 -0.73 0.29
N SER A 163 -8.62 -0.14 0.15
CA SER A 163 -8.42 1.01 -0.74
C SER A 163 -8.74 0.71 -2.22
N PHE A 164 -8.37 -0.45 -2.74
CA PHE A 164 -8.79 -0.89 -4.08
C PHE A 164 -10.30 -1.07 -4.20
N SER A 165 -10.97 -1.58 -3.16
CA SER A 165 -12.43 -1.75 -3.15
C SER A 165 -13.15 -0.41 -3.17
N VAL A 166 -12.63 0.60 -2.48
CA VAL A 166 -13.15 1.98 -2.56
C VAL A 166 -13.05 2.50 -4.00
N TYR A 167 -11.91 2.31 -4.66
CA TYR A 167 -11.73 2.70 -6.05
C TYR A 167 -12.67 1.97 -6.99
N ALA A 168 -12.85 0.66 -6.83
CA ALA A 168 -13.74 -0.14 -7.65
C ALA A 168 -15.21 0.27 -7.46
N ALA A 169 -15.68 0.39 -6.21
CA ALA A 169 -17.06 0.77 -5.90
C ALA A 169 -17.38 2.17 -6.43
N THR A 170 -16.55 3.17 -6.11
CA THR A 170 -16.73 4.55 -6.62
C THR A 170 -16.51 4.67 -8.13
N GLY A 171 -15.82 3.70 -8.74
CA GLY A 171 -15.66 3.54 -10.19
C GLY A 171 -16.87 2.92 -10.90
N GLY A 172 -17.88 2.49 -10.15
CA GLY A 172 -19.13 1.92 -10.68
C GLY A 172 -19.16 0.39 -10.76
N ALA A 173 -18.36 -0.31 -9.97
CA ALA A 173 -18.53 -1.75 -9.77
C ALA A 173 -19.96 -2.08 -9.30
N THR A 174 -20.54 -3.15 -9.83
CA THR A 174 -21.90 -3.59 -9.48
C THR A 174 -21.95 -4.28 -8.11
N GLY A 175 -20.81 -4.78 -7.66
CA GLY A 175 -20.62 -5.31 -6.32
C GLY A 175 -19.15 -5.67 -6.11
N SER A 176 -18.76 -5.83 -4.84
CA SER A 176 -17.41 -6.29 -4.52
C SER A 176 -17.34 -7.20 -3.31
N GLU A 177 -16.37 -8.09 -3.29
CA GLU A 177 -15.97 -8.82 -2.09
C GLU A 177 -14.55 -8.40 -1.66
N THR A 178 -14.43 -7.92 -0.42
CA THR A 178 -13.19 -7.37 0.16
C THR A 178 -12.73 -8.29 1.27
N VAL A 179 -11.63 -9.01 1.06
CA VAL A 179 -11.22 -10.16 1.88
C VAL A 179 -9.91 -9.86 2.60
N ASP A 180 -9.89 -10.04 3.93
CA ASP A 180 -8.69 -9.99 4.76
C ASP A 180 -8.87 -10.88 6.02
N LEU A 181 -7.78 -11.18 6.71
CA LEU A 181 -7.78 -11.98 7.94
C LEU A 181 -7.94 -11.11 9.20
N SER A 182 -7.57 -9.82 9.10
CA SER A 182 -7.48 -8.88 10.23
C SER A 182 -8.77 -8.12 10.46
N ASN A 183 -9.46 -8.37 11.58
CA ASN A 183 -10.61 -7.55 12.00
C ASN A 183 -10.26 -6.06 12.05
N THR A 184 -9.08 -5.71 12.56
CA THR A 184 -8.62 -4.33 12.64
C THR A 184 -8.61 -3.64 11.29
N TYR A 185 -8.17 -4.34 10.24
CA TYR A 185 -8.09 -3.77 8.89
C TYR A 185 -9.45 -3.80 8.18
N LEU A 186 -10.28 -4.82 8.43
CA LEU A 186 -11.65 -4.88 7.91
C LEU A 186 -12.56 -3.81 8.54
N ASP A 187 -12.39 -3.51 9.82
CA ASP A 187 -13.09 -2.41 10.48
C ASP A 187 -12.62 -1.05 9.93
N TRP A 188 -11.33 -0.93 9.61
CA TRP A 188 -10.82 0.24 8.90
C TRP A 188 -11.39 0.35 7.49
N ALA A 189 -11.47 -0.75 6.74
CA ALA A 189 -12.09 -0.79 5.42
C ALA A 189 -13.57 -0.39 5.48
N ARG A 190 -14.31 -0.81 6.51
CA ARG A 190 -15.71 -0.39 6.73
C ARG A 190 -15.82 1.12 6.92
N ARG A 191 -14.94 1.72 7.73
CA ARG A 191 -14.90 3.19 7.88
C ARG A 191 -14.55 3.90 6.57
N ASN A 192 -13.65 3.34 5.75
CA ASN A 192 -13.38 3.87 4.41
C ASN A 192 -14.59 3.73 3.47
N PHE A 193 -15.40 2.68 3.60
CA PHE A 193 -16.64 2.54 2.83
C PHE A 193 -17.67 3.59 3.23
N GLU A 194 -17.83 3.83 4.53
CA GLU A 194 -18.70 4.86 5.09
C GLU A 194 -18.31 6.26 4.59
N LEU A 195 -17.01 6.60 4.61
CA LEU A 195 -16.50 7.89 4.08
C LEU A 195 -16.88 8.14 2.62
N ASN A 196 -16.92 7.08 1.81
CA ASN A 196 -17.21 7.17 0.38
C ASN A 196 -18.65 6.78 0.02
N ARG A 197 -19.54 6.64 1.04
CA ARG A 197 -20.96 6.32 0.88
C ARG A 197 -21.20 5.03 0.08
N ILE A 198 -20.34 4.04 0.29
CA ILE A 198 -20.41 2.76 -0.41
C ILE A 198 -21.48 1.87 0.24
N ASN A 199 -22.38 1.30 -0.57
CA ASN A 199 -23.44 0.42 -0.09
C ASN A 199 -22.87 -0.93 0.40
N PRO A 200 -22.98 -1.28 1.69
CA PRO A 200 -22.42 -2.51 2.24
C PRO A 200 -23.14 -3.79 1.78
N GLU A 201 -24.37 -3.69 1.26
CA GLU A 201 -25.09 -4.84 0.72
C GLU A 201 -24.52 -5.30 -0.62
N GLN A 202 -24.09 -4.33 -1.45
CA GLN A 202 -23.46 -4.59 -2.76
C GLN A 202 -21.94 -4.82 -2.63
N HIS A 203 -21.31 -4.13 -1.67
CA HIS A 203 -19.88 -4.16 -1.45
C HIS A 203 -19.58 -4.78 -0.08
N ARG A 204 -19.36 -6.09 -0.09
CA ARG A 204 -19.18 -6.91 1.10
C ARG A 204 -17.74 -6.90 1.60
N ILE A 205 -17.61 -6.89 2.92
CA ILE A 205 -16.35 -7.06 3.65
C ILE A 205 -16.39 -8.44 4.32
N ILE A 206 -15.38 -9.27 4.06
CA ILE A 206 -15.35 -10.68 4.44
C ILE A 206 -14.06 -10.97 5.20
N ARG A 207 -14.22 -11.52 6.41
CA ARG A 207 -13.10 -12.01 7.19
C ARG A 207 -12.81 -13.46 6.84
N ALA A 208 -11.69 -13.71 6.17
CA ALA A 208 -11.27 -15.06 5.85
C ALA A 208 -9.76 -15.14 5.59
N ASP A 209 -9.20 -16.34 5.77
CA ASP A 209 -7.94 -16.68 5.11
C ASP A 209 -8.17 -16.72 3.58
N VAL A 210 -7.26 -16.14 2.80
CA VAL A 210 -7.47 -15.99 1.35
C VAL A 210 -7.48 -17.33 0.62
N PHE A 211 -6.66 -18.31 1.02
CA PHE A 211 -6.69 -19.64 0.40
C PHE A 211 -8.03 -20.32 0.66
N GLN A 212 -8.52 -20.25 1.90
CA GLN A 212 -9.82 -20.80 2.25
C GLN A 212 -10.96 -20.10 1.51
N TYR A 213 -10.90 -18.76 1.43
CA TYR A 213 -11.88 -17.99 0.68
C TYR A 213 -11.93 -18.38 -0.79
N LEU A 214 -10.78 -18.51 -1.45
CA LEU A 214 -10.69 -18.88 -2.86
C LEU A 214 -11.33 -20.25 -3.13
N GLN A 215 -11.05 -21.24 -2.28
CA GLN A 215 -11.63 -22.58 -2.38
C GLN A 215 -13.16 -22.56 -2.19
N ASN A 216 -13.63 -21.88 -1.16
CA ASN A 216 -15.07 -21.77 -0.88
C ASN A 216 -15.81 -21.03 -2.00
N ALA A 217 -15.25 -19.91 -2.48
CA ALA A 217 -15.82 -19.14 -3.58
C ALA A 217 -15.90 -19.98 -4.87
N ALA A 218 -14.90 -20.83 -5.13
CA ALA A 218 -14.91 -21.73 -6.28
C ALA A 218 -16.01 -22.80 -6.14
N ALA A 219 -16.15 -23.40 -4.96
CA ALA A 219 -17.20 -24.37 -4.65
C ALA A 219 -18.62 -23.77 -4.74
N GLU A 220 -18.77 -22.50 -4.35
CA GLU A 220 -19.99 -21.71 -4.50
C GLU A 220 -20.25 -21.25 -5.95
N GLY A 221 -19.33 -21.52 -6.89
CA GLY A 221 -19.48 -21.12 -8.28
C GLY A 221 -19.36 -19.60 -8.50
N LYS A 222 -18.77 -18.85 -7.56
CA LYS A 222 -18.60 -17.40 -7.70
C LYS A 222 -17.69 -17.06 -8.88
N ARG A 223 -17.96 -15.91 -9.50
CA ARG A 223 -17.16 -15.36 -10.58
C ARG A 223 -17.03 -13.84 -10.46
N PHE A 224 -15.90 -13.32 -10.92
CA PHE A 224 -15.55 -11.91 -10.87
C PHE A 224 -14.93 -11.46 -12.20
N ASP A 225 -15.24 -10.23 -12.58
CA ASP A 225 -14.74 -9.62 -13.82
C ASP A 225 -13.40 -8.91 -13.60
N LEU A 226 -13.12 -8.53 -12.35
CA LEU A 226 -11.91 -7.82 -11.97
C LEU A 226 -11.45 -8.31 -10.60
N ILE A 227 -10.21 -8.77 -10.50
CA ILE A 227 -9.61 -9.25 -9.26
C ILE A 227 -8.34 -8.46 -8.98
N VAL A 228 -8.14 -8.02 -7.74
CA VAL A 228 -6.86 -7.54 -7.22
C VAL A 228 -6.37 -8.50 -6.15
N MET A 229 -5.10 -8.85 -6.23
CA MET A 229 -4.41 -9.67 -5.25
C MET A 229 -3.03 -9.09 -4.97
N ASP A 230 -2.88 -8.48 -3.80
CA ASP A 230 -1.66 -7.82 -3.34
C ASP A 230 -1.18 -8.40 -1.98
N PRO A 231 -0.72 -9.66 -1.96
CA PRO A 231 -0.30 -10.32 -0.74
C PRO A 231 0.96 -9.71 -0.12
N PRO A 232 1.13 -9.81 1.21
CA PRO A 232 2.42 -9.52 1.84
C PRO A 232 3.47 -10.55 1.38
N SER A 233 4.74 -10.14 1.37
CA SER A 233 5.86 -11.03 1.00
C SER A 233 5.93 -12.29 1.86
N PHE A 234 5.67 -12.13 3.17
CA PHE A 234 5.64 -13.21 4.13
C PHE A 234 4.58 -12.91 5.18
N SER A 235 3.84 -13.93 5.61
CA SER A 235 2.94 -13.81 6.75
C SER A 235 2.96 -15.11 7.55
N ASN A 236 3.14 -15.00 8.85
CA ASN A 236 3.11 -16.08 9.83
C ASN A 236 1.96 -15.91 10.82
N SER A 237 0.90 -15.20 10.40
CA SER A 237 -0.29 -14.99 11.24
C SER A 237 -0.76 -16.33 11.80
N LYS A 238 -0.84 -16.43 13.14
CA LYS A 238 -1.35 -17.61 13.86
C LYS A 238 -2.77 -18.03 13.45
N LYS A 239 -3.48 -17.15 12.72
CA LYS A 239 -4.83 -17.35 12.21
C LYS A 239 -4.87 -17.90 10.78
N MET A 240 -3.73 -17.96 10.09
CA MET A 240 -3.62 -18.67 8.80
C MET A 240 -3.40 -20.15 9.06
N LEU A 241 -3.89 -20.99 8.14
CA LEU A 241 -3.70 -22.44 8.20
C LEU A 241 -2.23 -22.83 8.01
N ASP A 242 -1.48 -22.02 7.26
CA ASP A 242 -0.06 -22.18 6.99
C ASP A 242 0.63 -20.82 6.86
N ILE A 243 1.97 -20.82 6.95
CA ILE A 243 2.80 -19.65 6.70
C ILE A 243 2.76 -19.31 5.21
N LEU A 244 2.41 -18.08 4.86
CA LEU A 244 2.47 -17.56 3.50
C LEU A 244 3.91 -17.16 3.15
N ASP A 245 4.43 -17.72 2.06
CA ASP A 245 5.63 -17.25 1.36
C ASP A 245 5.21 -16.93 -0.08
N ILE A 246 5.29 -15.65 -0.47
CA ILE A 246 4.75 -15.26 -1.78
C ILE A 246 5.51 -15.89 -2.95
N GLN A 247 6.82 -16.12 -2.82
CA GLN A 247 7.59 -16.75 -3.90
C GLN A 247 7.16 -18.21 -4.09
N ARG A 248 6.94 -18.94 -3.00
CA ARG A 248 6.49 -20.34 -3.06
C ARG A 248 5.03 -20.46 -3.47
N ASP A 249 4.15 -19.61 -2.94
CA ASP A 249 2.71 -19.85 -2.96
C ASP A 249 1.97 -19.13 -4.10
N HIS A 250 2.60 -18.15 -4.77
CA HIS A 250 1.94 -17.40 -5.85
C HIS A 250 1.38 -18.27 -6.99
N PRO A 251 1.96 -19.41 -7.42
CA PRO A 251 1.37 -20.20 -8.50
C PRO A 251 0.01 -20.79 -8.11
N ARG A 252 -0.14 -21.17 -6.83
CA ARG A 252 -1.42 -21.64 -6.28
C ARG A 252 -2.43 -20.50 -6.18
N LEU A 253 -2.02 -19.37 -5.60
CA LEU A 253 -2.88 -18.20 -5.45
C LEU A 253 -3.41 -17.71 -6.80
N ILE A 254 -2.53 -17.57 -7.80
CA ILE A 254 -2.92 -17.14 -9.15
C ILE A 254 -3.86 -18.17 -9.78
N ARG A 255 -3.52 -19.46 -9.74
CA ARG A 255 -4.39 -20.51 -10.30
C ARG A 255 -5.80 -20.48 -9.70
N GLU A 256 -5.90 -20.40 -8.38
CA GLU A 256 -7.19 -20.38 -7.67
C GLU A 256 -7.96 -19.08 -7.95
N ALA A 257 -7.29 -17.92 -8.00
CA ALA A 257 -7.92 -16.67 -8.42
C ALA A 257 -8.41 -16.71 -9.89
N MET A 258 -7.64 -17.32 -10.80
CA MET A 258 -8.02 -17.47 -12.21
C MET A 258 -9.24 -18.39 -12.40
N GLN A 259 -9.50 -19.33 -11.49
CA GLN A 259 -10.74 -20.14 -11.50
C GLN A 259 -11.99 -19.31 -11.21
N LEU A 260 -11.84 -18.22 -10.45
CA LEU A 260 -12.92 -17.28 -10.14
C LEU A 260 -13.03 -16.16 -11.19
N LEU A 261 -12.04 -16.02 -12.08
CA LEU A 261 -12.02 -14.96 -13.07
C LEU A 261 -12.92 -15.30 -14.26
N GLU A 262 -13.81 -14.38 -14.63
CA GLU A 262 -14.60 -14.49 -15.86
C GLU A 262 -13.69 -14.53 -17.11
N PRO A 263 -14.10 -15.16 -18.22
CA PRO A 263 -13.29 -15.27 -19.45
C PRO A 263 -12.74 -13.93 -19.96
N GLY A 264 -13.52 -12.86 -19.88
CA GLY A 264 -13.11 -11.50 -20.26
C GLY A 264 -12.50 -10.67 -19.12
N GLY A 265 -12.27 -11.28 -17.96
CA GLY A 265 -11.84 -10.60 -16.75
C GLY A 265 -10.35 -10.26 -16.75
N THR A 266 -9.92 -9.55 -15.71
CA THR A 266 -8.49 -9.28 -15.46
C THR A 266 -8.15 -9.48 -13.98
N LEU A 267 -7.08 -10.21 -13.73
CA LEU A 267 -6.42 -10.29 -12.43
C LEU A 267 -5.24 -9.33 -12.39
N TYR A 268 -5.25 -8.39 -11.47
CA TYR A 268 -4.09 -7.60 -11.05
C TYR A 268 -3.40 -8.32 -9.91
N PHE A 269 -2.20 -8.83 -10.18
CA PHE A 269 -1.36 -9.44 -9.16
C PHE A 269 -0.19 -8.51 -8.87
N SER A 270 0.09 -8.22 -7.60
CA SER A 270 1.25 -7.44 -7.20
C SER A 270 1.90 -8.00 -5.94
N ASN A 271 3.16 -7.65 -5.75
CA ASN A 271 3.87 -7.86 -4.49
C ASN A 271 5.11 -6.97 -4.44
N ASN A 272 5.71 -6.86 -3.25
CA ASN A 272 6.89 -6.05 -2.99
C ASN A 272 8.16 -6.86 -2.63
N LEU A 273 8.15 -8.18 -2.86
CA LEU A 273 9.33 -9.01 -2.63
C LEU A 273 10.39 -8.69 -3.70
N ARG A 274 11.54 -8.14 -3.28
CA ARG A 274 12.58 -7.68 -4.20
C ARG A 274 13.15 -8.77 -5.10
N SER A 275 13.24 -10.00 -4.59
CA SER A 275 13.74 -11.17 -5.31
C SER A 275 12.63 -11.95 -6.00
N PHE A 276 11.42 -11.40 -6.12
CA PHE A 276 10.30 -12.12 -6.68
C PHE A 276 10.51 -12.44 -8.15
N GLU A 277 10.30 -13.71 -8.50
CA GLU A 277 10.24 -14.21 -9.86
C GLU A 277 8.90 -14.90 -10.09
N LEU A 278 8.20 -14.50 -11.16
CA LEU A 278 6.94 -15.12 -11.53
C LEU A 278 7.23 -16.50 -12.15
N GLU A 279 6.56 -17.53 -11.63
CA GLU A 279 6.66 -18.91 -12.11
C GLU A 279 6.35 -18.98 -13.63
N PRO A 280 7.28 -19.48 -14.47
CA PRO A 280 7.10 -19.54 -15.92
C PRO A 280 5.80 -20.22 -16.38
N ALA A 281 5.37 -21.27 -15.66
CA ALA A 281 4.14 -21.98 -15.96
C ALA A 281 2.87 -21.10 -15.90
N VAL A 282 2.89 -19.98 -15.16
CA VAL A 282 1.80 -19.00 -15.15
C VAL A 282 1.69 -18.32 -16.52
N ALA A 283 2.82 -17.90 -17.09
CA ALA A 283 2.87 -17.26 -18.40
C ALA A 283 2.59 -18.23 -19.56
N GLU A 284 2.84 -19.53 -19.37
CA GLU A 284 2.46 -20.57 -20.34
C GLU A 284 0.94 -20.76 -20.42
N ARG A 285 0.25 -20.70 -19.28
CA ARG A 285 -1.20 -20.96 -19.17
C ARG A 285 -2.07 -19.73 -19.41
N HIS A 286 -1.56 -18.55 -19.14
CA HIS A 286 -2.34 -17.31 -19.14
C HIS A 286 -1.70 -16.24 -20.03
N ALA A 287 -2.49 -15.23 -20.38
CA ALA A 287 -1.95 -14.02 -21.00
C ALA A 287 -1.45 -13.10 -19.86
N VAL A 288 -0.13 -12.97 -19.74
CA VAL A 288 0.53 -12.22 -18.66
C VAL A 288 1.23 -11.00 -19.23
N ALA A 289 0.99 -9.83 -18.64
CA ALA A 289 1.75 -8.62 -18.95
C ALA A 289 2.22 -7.95 -17.65
N GLU A 290 3.53 -7.71 -17.52
CA GLU A 290 4.09 -6.94 -16.42
C GLU A 290 3.86 -5.44 -16.66
N ILE A 291 3.25 -4.77 -15.68
CA ILE A 291 2.90 -3.35 -15.71
C ILE A 291 3.62 -2.53 -14.63
N SER A 292 4.63 -3.10 -13.97
CA SER A 292 5.41 -2.48 -12.86
C SER A 292 5.86 -1.04 -13.14
N ARG A 293 6.25 -0.74 -14.40
CA ARG A 293 6.69 0.61 -14.79
C ARG A 293 5.56 1.64 -14.72
N GLN A 294 4.33 1.24 -15.01
CA GLN A 294 3.15 2.12 -15.07
C GLN A 294 2.46 2.20 -13.70
N SER A 295 2.58 1.15 -12.88
CA SER A 295 1.94 1.04 -11.58
C SER A 295 2.59 1.90 -10.50
N VAL A 296 3.87 2.28 -10.65
CA VAL A 296 4.60 3.11 -9.67
C VAL A 296 4.45 4.61 -9.98
N PRO A 297 3.82 5.40 -9.09
CA PRO A 297 3.56 6.84 -9.28
C PRO A 297 4.80 7.72 -9.37
N GLU A 298 4.67 8.90 -9.99
CA GLU A 298 5.78 9.83 -10.25
C GLU A 298 6.60 10.18 -9.01
N ASP A 299 5.94 10.37 -7.85
CA ASP A 299 6.52 10.74 -6.56
C ASP A 299 7.46 9.68 -5.96
N PHE A 300 7.48 8.46 -6.50
CA PHE A 300 8.40 7.41 -6.09
C PHE A 300 9.67 7.40 -6.96
N ARG A 301 10.80 7.75 -6.34
CA ARG A 301 12.13 7.62 -6.97
C ARG A 301 12.47 6.15 -7.22
N ASN A 302 12.23 5.28 -6.25
CA ASN A 302 12.44 3.85 -6.40
C ASN A 302 11.33 3.21 -7.26
N ARG A 303 11.61 3.07 -8.57
CA ARG A 303 10.71 2.38 -9.53
C ARG A 303 10.61 0.87 -9.34
N LYS A 304 11.35 0.29 -8.39
CA LYS A 304 11.34 -1.14 -8.04
C LYS A 304 10.74 -1.38 -6.64
N ILE A 305 9.85 -0.49 -6.18
CA ILE A 305 9.23 -0.60 -4.85
C ILE A 305 8.23 -1.75 -4.76
N HIS A 306 7.53 -2.05 -5.85
CA HIS A 306 6.73 -3.25 -6.03
C HIS A 306 6.81 -3.70 -7.49
N ARG A 307 6.34 -4.92 -7.76
CA ARG A 307 6.06 -5.41 -9.11
C ARG A 307 4.57 -5.68 -9.26
N CYS A 308 4.05 -5.51 -10.47
CA CYS A 308 2.64 -5.66 -10.77
C CYS A 308 2.43 -6.26 -12.15
N TRP A 309 1.50 -7.20 -12.27
CA TRP A 309 1.14 -7.90 -13.50
C TRP A 309 -0.37 -7.86 -13.70
N THR A 310 -0.75 -7.83 -14.97
CA THR A 310 -2.09 -8.23 -15.40
C THR A 310 -2.03 -9.68 -15.89
N ILE A 311 -3.02 -10.48 -15.49
CA ILE A 311 -3.15 -11.89 -15.85
C ILE A 311 -4.58 -12.11 -16.34
N LYS A 312 -4.72 -12.71 -17.53
CA LYS A 312 -6.01 -12.97 -18.18
C LYS A 312 -6.06 -14.39 -18.74
N HIS A 313 -7.26 -14.91 -18.99
CA HIS A 313 -7.42 -16.14 -19.76
C HIS A 313 -6.86 -15.95 -21.18
N ARG A 314 -6.35 -17.03 -21.76
CA ARG A 314 -5.95 -17.08 -23.18
C ARG A 314 -7.15 -17.46 -24.04
#